data_AF-A0AAN6FCT5-F1
#
_entry.id   AF-A0AAN6FCT5-F1
#
_cell.length_a   1.000
_cell.length_b   1.000
_cell.length_c   1.000
_cell.angle_alpha   90.00
_cell.angle_beta   90.00
_cell.angle_gamma   90.00
#
_symmetry.space_group_name_H-M   'P 1'
#
loop_
_entity.id
_entity.type
_entity.pdbx_description
1 polymer ?
#
loop_
_entity_poly.entity_id
_entity_poly.type
_entity_poly.pdbx_seq_one_letter_code
_entity_poly.pdbx_strand_id
1 'polypeptide(L)'
;MIAAAALALAPLTTAVPHAGFSKHSHVHLHAREAAPQVQSNDGQCGGDLGFICGPNACCSEWGYCGSGAAYCNAGCQSQYGSCSSNSSSSAVGSGTGAATTIAFKTAAYSRPNSWSSSTSSVESSTLIATSTSVATSAAPASSSAAASTLLTSTLPSAATTYSPTATYSPTAISTSVAITTSAPAPSSTSGGGSSGGFGDSYKVYLGDGTTGAGWPSQSEWTDWESMWTANMAYISISCTQFGEPNNSDQESADVKSAIESVAFSTSIDERFILAIMMQESKGCVRAPTTNYGVTNPGLMQSHDGAGSCNNGAVQNPCPSSEITQMITDGATGTAAGDGLKQCMSESKATDVSEYYKAARIYNSGSVAASGNLQDGIATHCYASDVANRLTGWVKAATACTLG
;
A
#
# COMPACT_ATOMS: atom_id res chain seq x y z
N MET A 1 -62.53 -53.19 34.40
CA MET A 1 -61.61 -52.07 34.76
C MET A 1 -60.48 -52.15 33.74
N ILE A 2 -60.30 -51.26 32.76
CA ILE A 2 -60.21 -49.80 32.78
C ILE A 2 -60.77 -49.27 31.45
N ALA A 3 -61.51 -48.16 31.51
CA ALA A 3 -62.11 -47.50 30.35
C ALA A 3 -61.15 -46.49 29.71
N ALA A 4 -61.20 -46.40 28.38
CA ALA A 4 -60.62 -45.33 27.58
C ALA A 4 -61.46 -44.05 27.72
N ALA A 5 -60.81 -42.89 27.77
CA ALA A 5 -61.47 -41.59 27.59
C ALA A 5 -60.59 -40.66 26.76
N ALA A 6 -61.24 -40.00 25.81
CA ALA A 6 -60.68 -39.28 24.68
C ALA A 6 -60.34 -37.81 24.98
N LEU A 7 -59.57 -37.25 24.05
CA LEU A 7 -59.21 -35.84 23.87
C LEU A 7 -60.37 -34.84 24.01
N ALA A 8 -60.06 -33.67 24.58
CA ALA A 8 -60.64 -32.39 24.15
C ALA A 8 -59.61 -31.26 24.32
N LEU A 9 -59.39 -30.50 23.24
CA LEU A 9 -58.63 -29.24 23.21
C LEU A 9 -59.48 -28.10 23.80
N ALA A 10 -58.84 -27.17 24.51
CA ALA A 10 -59.36 -25.82 24.74
C ALA A 10 -58.24 -24.78 24.49
N PRO A 11 -58.45 -23.77 23.64
CA PRO A 11 -57.51 -22.65 23.49
C PRO A 11 -57.75 -21.58 24.56
N LEU A 12 -56.70 -21.16 25.26
CA LEU A 12 -56.74 -19.98 26.13
C LEU A 12 -56.58 -18.73 25.26
N THR A 13 -57.69 -18.01 25.05
CA THR A 13 -57.70 -16.61 24.65
C THR A 13 -57.74 -15.73 25.91
N THR A 14 -56.67 -15.01 26.21
CA THR A 14 -56.72 -13.90 27.16
C THR A 14 -56.38 -12.59 26.44
N ALA A 15 -57.44 -11.82 26.19
CA ALA A 15 -57.35 -10.44 25.76
C ALA A 15 -56.87 -9.57 26.94
N VAL A 16 -55.84 -8.75 26.71
CA VAL A 16 -55.41 -7.70 27.65
C VAL A 16 -56.07 -6.40 27.23
N PRO A 17 -56.80 -5.70 28.13
CA PRO A 17 -57.45 -4.43 27.80
C PRO A 17 -56.43 -3.29 27.66
N HIS A 18 -56.50 -2.58 26.53
CA HIS A 18 -55.82 -1.31 26.30
C HIS A 18 -56.55 -0.18 27.02
N ALA A 19 -55.93 0.38 28.05
CA ALA A 19 -56.30 1.69 28.58
C ALA A 19 -55.62 2.77 27.74
N GLY A 20 -56.42 3.59 27.06
CA GLY A 20 -55.96 4.72 26.28
C GLY A 20 -55.40 5.83 27.15
N PHE A 21 -54.29 6.42 26.70
CA PHE A 21 -54.00 7.81 27.00
C PHE A 21 -53.65 8.52 25.70
N SER A 22 -54.62 9.32 25.25
CA SER A 22 -54.46 10.25 24.14
C SER A 22 -53.60 11.42 24.61
N LYS A 23 -52.37 11.51 24.09
CA LYS A 23 -51.63 12.76 23.96
C LYS A 23 -51.02 12.79 22.57
N HIS A 24 -51.72 13.43 21.65
CA HIS A 24 -51.11 13.98 20.45
C HIS A 24 -50.06 15.02 20.87
N SER A 25 -48.80 14.59 20.95
CA SER A 25 -47.69 15.46 20.62
C SER A 25 -47.19 14.98 19.27
N HIS A 26 -47.35 15.84 18.26
CA HIS A 26 -46.60 15.76 17.03
C HIS A 26 -45.12 15.89 17.42
N VAL A 27 -44.48 14.75 17.70
CA VAL A 27 -43.04 14.64 17.54
C VAL A 27 -42.86 14.74 16.04
N HIS A 28 -42.58 15.96 15.57
CA HIS A 28 -41.82 16.10 14.34
C HIS A 28 -40.58 15.24 14.56
N LEU A 29 -40.57 14.05 13.94
CA LEU A 29 -39.36 13.49 13.40
C LEU A 29 -38.79 14.62 12.55
N HIS A 30 -37.90 15.41 13.14
CA HIS A 30 -36.91 16.10 12.36
C HIS A 30 -36.17 14.97 11.66
N ALA A 31 -36.61 14.70 10.43
CA ALA A 31 -35.71 14.28 9.39
C ALA A 31 -34.46 15.12 9.61
N ARG A 32 -33.39 14.45 10.05
CA ARG A 32 -32.03 14.99 10.06
C ARG A 32 -31.89 15.71 8.74
N GLU A 33 -31.95 17.03 8.81
CA GLU A 33 -31.95 17.91 7.66
C GLU A 33 -30.67 17.58 6.91
N ALA A 34 -30.80 17.11 5.67
CA ALA A 34 -29.67 16.68 4.87
C ALA A 34 -28.66 17.83 4.86
N ALA A 35 -27.49 17.60 5.46
CA ALA A 35 -26.42 18.58 5.44
C ALA A 35 -26.19 18.98 3.96
N PRO A 36 -26.10 20.29 3.66
CA PRO A 36 -25.86 20.74 2.30
C PRO A 36 -24.61 20.03 1.78
N GLN A 37 -24.77 19.33 0.66
CA GLN A 37 -23.73 18.56 0.00
C GLN A 37 -22.62 19.51 -0.48
N VAL A 38 -21.64 19.79 0.37
CA VAL A 38 -20.50 20.67 0.04
C VAL A 38 -19.59 19.91 -0.92
N GLN A 39 -19.24 20.54 -2.04
CA GLN A 39 -18.26 19.96 -2.96
C GLN A 39 -16.90 19.89 -2.27
N SER A 40 -16.27 18.71 -2.31
CA SER A 40 -14.95 18.50 -1.72
C SER A 40 -13.88 19.38 -2.37
N ASN A 41 -12.97 19.90 -1.54
CA ASN A 41 -11.81 20.69 -1.96
C ASN A 41 -10.51 19.87 -1.99
N ASP A 42 -10.55 18.63 -1.51
CA ASP A 42 -9.40 17.74 -1.29
C ASP A 42 -9.53 16.39 -2.04
N GLY A 43 -10.62 16.20 -2.79
CA GLY A 43 -10.87 15.00 -3.58
C GLY A 43 -11.51 13.86 -2.79
N GLN A 44 -11.91 14.06 -1.53
CA GLN A 44 -12.66 13.09 -0.73
C GLN A 44 -14.17 13.20 -0.95
N CYS A 45 -14.91 12.12 -0.74
CA CYS A 45 -16.37 12.11 -0.81
C CYS A 45 -16.98 11.09 0.14
N GLY A 46 -18.21 11.35 0.56
CA GLY A 46 -18.90 10.55 1.58
C GLY A 46 -18.47 10.85 3.01
N GLY A 47 -18.53 9.82 3.86
CA GLY A 47 -18.27 9.93 5.30
C GLY A 47 -19.32 10.71 6.09
N ASP A 48 -19.06 10.94 7.38
CA ASP A 48 -19.97 11.63 8.32
C ASP A 48 -20.23 13.11 7.93
N LEU A 49 -19.34 13.69 7.14
CA LEU A 49 -19.43 15.06 6.64
C LEU A 49 -20.18 15.17 5.31
N GLY A 50 -20.39 14.06 4.59
CA GLY A 50 -21.22 13.99 3.39
C GLY A 50 -20.73 14.83 2.21
N PHE A 51 -19.41 14.93 2.02
CA PHE A 51 -18.84 15.68 0.90
C PHE A 51 -19.16 15.03 -0.44
N ILE A 52 -19.38 15.86 -1.47
CA ILE A 52 -19.65 15.39 -2.83
C ILE A 52 -18.51 15.68 -3.79
N CYS A 53 -18.41 14.82 -4.80
CA CYS A 53 -17.53 15.03 -5.92
C CYS A 53 -18.00 16.14 -6.84
N GLY A 54 -17.03 16.77 -7.49
CA GLY A 54 -17.29 17.76 -8.52
C GLY A 54 -18.10 17.19 -9.69
N PRO A 55 -18.59 18.05 -10.59
CA PRO A 55 -19.42 17.65 -11.72
C PRO A 55 -18.78 16.51 -12.53
N ASN A 56 -19.56 15.45 -12.81
CA ASN A 56 -19.16 14.25 -13.56
C ASN A 56 -18.09 13.36 -12.89
N ALA A 57 -17.71 13.63 -11.64
CA ALA A 57 -16.84 12.74 -10.87
C ALA A 57 -17.68 11.77 -10.02
N CYS A 58 -17.22 10.53 -9.96
CA CYS A 58 -17.78 9.46 -9.16
C CYS A 58 -17.13 9.42 -7.79
N CYS A 59 -17.90 9.06 -6.78
CA CYS A 59 -17.36 8.76 -5.46
C CYS A 59 -17.08 7.27 -5.38
N SER A 60 -15.81 6.88 -5.33
CA SER A 60 -15.42 5.46 -5.20
C SER A 60 -15.94 4.84 -3.91
N GLU A 61 -15.94 3.51 -3.84
CA GLU A 61 -16.25 2.78 -2.59
C GLU A 61 -15.31 3.14 -1.44
N TRP A 62 -14.13 3.66 -1.79
CA TRP A 62 -13.07 4.09 -0.89
C TRP A 62 -13.17 5.55 -0.44
N GLY A 63 -14.21 6.29 -0.87
CA GLY A 63 -14.46 7.67 -0.42
C GLY A 63 -13.64 8.74 -1.15
N TYR A 64 -13.27 8.49 -2.40
CA TYR A 64 -12.54 9.45 -3.23
C TYR A 64 -13.23 9.77 -4.55
N CYS A 65 -13.11 11.03 -4.95
CA CYS A 65 -13.60 11.57 -6.20
C CYS A 65 -12.64 11.29 -7.34
N GLY A 66 -13.19 10.75 -8.43
CA GLY A 66 -12.45 10.56 -9.66
C GLY A 66 -13.35 10.17 -10.81
N SER A 67 -12.77 9.70 -11.90
CA SER A 67 -13.51 9.30 -13.10
C SER A 67 -13.01 7.95 -13.60
N GLY A 68 -13.84 7.23 -14.34
CA GLY A 68 -13.48 5.90 -14.86
C GLY A 68 -13.86 4.76 -13.91
N ALA A 69 -13.57 3.53 -14.34
CA ALA A 69 -14.06 2.30 -13.72
C ALA A 69 -13.76 2.19 -12.22
N ALA A 70 -12.54 2.56 -11.80
CA ALA A 70 -12.09 2.49 -10.41
C ALA A 70 -12.92 3.38 -9.46
N TYR A 71 -13.53 4.45 -9.99
CA TYR A 71 -14.35 5.38 -9.21
C TYR A 71 -15.85 5.18 -9.45
N CYS A 72 -16.24 4.76 -10.66
CA CYS A 72 -17.62 4.78 -11.14
C CYS A 72 -18.34 3.42 -11.15
N ASN A 73 -17.63 2.30 -10.92
CA ASN A 73 -18.22 0.95 -11.04
C ASN A 73 -18.78 0.44 -9.69
N ALA A 74 -18.66 -0.87 -9.42
CA ALA A 74 -19.20 -1.49 -8.22
C ALA A 74 -18.67 -0.78 -6.96
N GLY A 75 -19.58 -0.49 -6.03
CA GLY A 75 -19.26 0.22 -4.80
C GLY A 75 -19.22 1.76 -4.92
N CYS A 76 -19.45 2.33 -6.12
CA CYS A 76 -19.58 3.77 -6.28
C CYS A 76 -20.72 4.34 -5.39
N GLN A 77 -20.39 5.32 -4.55
CA GLN A 77 -21.30 5.92 -3.59
C GLN A 77 -22.13 7.02 -4.27
N SER A 78 -23.28 6.64 -4.84
CA SER A 78 -24.12 7.53 -5.67
C SER A 78 -24.70 8.73 -4.95
N GLN A 79 -24.66 8.75 -3.61
CA GLN A 79 -25.05 9.91 -2.81
C GLN A 79 -24.00 11.03 -2.86
N TYR A 80 -22.76 10.67 -3.19
CA TYR A 80 -21.61 11.55 -3.11
C TYR A 80 -20.90 11.76 -4.45
N GLY A 81 -21.39 11.18 -5.54
CA GLY A 81 -20.83 11.36 -6.87
C GLY A 81 -21.73 10.83 -7.99
N SER A 82 -21.31 11.06 -9.22
CA SER A 82 -22.06 10.74 -10.44
C SER A 82 -21.92 9.27 -10.85
N CYS A 83 -22.31 8.35 -9.97
CA CYS A 83 -22.25 6.91 -10.21
C CYS A 83 -23.20 6.50 -11.32
N SER A 84 -22.68 6.34 -12.53
CA SER A 84 -23.46 5.83 -13.66
C SER A 84 -23.29 4.32 -13.74
N SER A 85 -24.35 3.57 -13.44
CA SER A 85 -24.40 2.14 -13.74
C SER A 85 -24.26 1.94 -15.25
N ASN A 86 -23.07 1.55 -15.69
CA ASN A 86 -22.75 0.93 -16.98
C ASN A 86 -23.74 1.20 -18.13
N SER A 87 -23.43 2.17 -18.97
CA SER A 87 -23.90 2.18 -20.36
C SER A 87 -22.80 2.72 -21.25
N SER A 88 -21.86 1.84 -21.60
CA SER A 88 -21.00 2.05 -22.76
C SER A 88 -21.83 1.74 -24.00
N SER A 89 -22.19 2.75 -24.78
CA SER A 89 -21.87 2.80 -26.22
C SER A 89 -22.45 4.04 -26.89
N SER A 90 -21.58 4.65 -27.69
CA SER A 90 -21.85 5.63 -28.71
C SER A 90 -23.14 5.37 -29.50
N ALA A 91 -23.98 6.39 -29.62
CA ALA A 91 -24.85 6.56 -30.77
C ALA A 91 -24.55 7.93 -31.38
N VAL A 92 -23.66 7.93 -32.38
CA VAL A 92 -23.63 8.94 -33.43
C VAL A 92 -24.96 8.81 -34.17
N GLY A 93 -25.89 9.72 -33.88
CA GLY A 93 -27.14 9.90 -34.58
C GLY A 93 -27.19 11.31 -35.16
N SER A 94 -26.89 11.40 -36.45
CA SER A 94 -26.98 12.62 -37.26
C SER A 94 -28.41 13.17 -37.26
N GLY A 95 -28.57 14.45 -36.94
CA GLY A 95 -29.85 15.15 -36.92
C GLY A 95 -29.64 16.67 -36.98
N THR A 96 -29.77 17.21 -38.19
CA THR A 96 -29.73 18.63 -38.57
C THR A 96 -30.68 19.52 -37.77
N GLY A 97 -30.22 20.69 -37.29
CA GLY A 97 -31.13 21.75 -36.84
C GLY A 97 -30.51 22.91 -36.05
N ALA A 98 -30.26 24.03 -36.75
CA ALA A 98 -30.18 25.42 -36.27
C ALA A 98 -29.22 25.80 -35.12
N ALA A 99 -28.11 26.46 -35.52
CA ALA A 99 -27.27 27.25 -34.63
C ALA A 99 -28.02 28.49 -34.12
N THR A 100 -28.22 28.57 -32.80
CA THR A 100 -28.46 29.84 -32.09
C THR A 100 -27.24 30.13 -31.25
N THR A 101 -26.48 31.13 -31.65
CA THR A 101 -25.26 31.60 -30.99
C THR A 101 -25.62 32.27 -29.66
N ILE A 102 -25.27 31.66 -28.54
CA ILE A 102 -25.20 32.34 -27.24
C ILE A 102 -23.74 32.34 -26.81
N ALA A 103 -23.14 33.53 -26.82
CA ALA A 103 -21.77 33.77 -26.40
C ALA A 103 -21.67 33.70 -24.87
N PHE A 104 -20.93 32.72 -24.36
CA PHE A 104 -20.45 32.73 -22.98
C PHE A 104 -19.02 33.25 -22.96
N LYS A 105 -18.79 34.39 -22.28
CA LYS A 105 -17.46 34.87 -21.91
C LYS A 105 -16.85 33.91 -20.90
N THR A 106 -15.89 33.10 -21.33
CA THR A 106 -14.96 32.44 -20.41
C THR A 106 -13.84 33.41 -20.05
N ALA A 107 -13.74 33.74 -18.76
CA ALA A 107 -12.57 34.39 -18.21
C ALA A 107 -11.41 33.38 -18.25
N ALA A 108 -10.39 33.66 -19.05
CA ALA A 108 -9.13 32.93 -19.02
C ALA A 108 -8.45 33.20 -17.67
N TYR A 109 -8.31 32.17 -16.82
CA TYR A 109 -7.41 32.20 -15.69
C TYR A 109 -5.99 31.93 -16.21
N SER A 110 -5.18 32.98 -16.29
CA SER A 110 -3.79 32.93 -16.72
C SER A 110 -2.93 32.14 -15.72
N ARG A 111 -2.26 31.09 -16.20
CA ARG A 111 -1.14 30.42 -15.51
C ARG A 111 0.05 31.38 -15.38
N PRO A 112 0.69 31.52 -14.22
CA PRO A 112 2.01 32.14 -14.17
C PRO A 112 3.07 31.13 -14.63
N ASN A 113 3.66 31.38 -15.81
CA ASN A 113 4.94 30.85 -16.22
C ASN A 113 6.03 31.86 -15.82
N SER A 114 6.92 31.46 -14.92
CA SER A 114 8.18 32.17 -14.69
C SER A 114 9.24 31.17 -14.22
N TRP A 115 9.83 30.44 -15.17
CA TRP A 115 11.17 29.90 -15.03
C TRP A 115 11.93 30.23 -16.31
N SER A 116 12.72 31.29 -16.26
CA SER A 116 13.58 31.73 -17.35
C SER A 116 14.82 30.85 -17.40
N SER A 117 15.02 30.16 -18.51
CA SER A 117 16.29 29.53 -18.87
C SER A 117 17.25 30.59 -19.37
N SER A 118 18.32 30.85 -18.62
CA SER A 118 19.46 31.63 -19.07
C SER A 118 20.49 30.68 -19.69
N THR A 119 20.60 30.73 -21.01
CA THR A 119 21.73 30.21 -21.77
C THR A 119 22.97 31.05 -21.45
N SER A 120 24.08 30.40 -21.09
CA SER A 120 25.40 31.04 -21.08
C SER A 120 26.43 30.04 -21.55
N SER A 121 26.95 30.33 -22.73
CA SER A 121 28.15 29.78 -23.35
C SER A 121 29.39 30.18 -22.55
N VAL A 122 30.22 29.20 -22.17
CA VAL A 122 31.63 29.44 -21.91
C VAL A 122 32.46 28.36 -22.60
N GLU A 123 33.49 28.84 -23.30
CA GLU A 123 34.48 28.10 -24.06
C GLU A 123 35.38 27.24 -23.17
N SER A 124 35.74 26.08 -23.73
CA SER A 124 37.12 25.60 -23.95
C SER A 124 38.17 25.87 -22.86
N SER A 125 38.66 24.79 -22.25
CA SER A 125 40.10 24.59 -22.06
C SER A 125 40.45 23.11 -21.99
N THR A 126 41.38 22.76 -22.86
CA THR A 126 42.06 21.48 -23.07
C THR A 126 42.83 20.99 -21.84
N LEU A 127 42.80 19.67 -21.59
CA LEU A 127 43.93 18.94 -21.03
C LEU A 127 44.20 17.66 -21.83
N ILE A 128 45.45 17.55 -22.23
CA ILE A 128 46.10 16.46 -22.96
C ILE A 128 46.56 15.40 -21.96
N ALA A 129 46.33 14.12 -22.25
CA ALA A 129 47.35 13.05 -22.32
C ALA A 129 46.66 11.66 -22.24
N THR A 130 46.64 10.92 -23.34
CA THR A 130 47.58 9.81 -23.65
C THR A 130 47.16 8.50 -22.99
N SER A 131 46.37 7.70 -23.71
CA SER A 131 46.12 6.29 -23.42
C SER A 131 47.20 5.43 -24.07
N THR A 132 48.04 4.81 -23.24
CA THR A 132 48.99 3.78 -23.64
C THR A 132 48.31 2.41 -23.59
N SER A 133 48.38 1.67 -24.69
CA SER A 133 47.97 0.27 -24.79
C SER A 133 49.07 -0.65 -24.26
N VAL A 134 48.71 -1.65 -23.45
CA VAL A 134 49.50 -2.89 -23.33
C VAL A 134 48.58 -4.08 -23.07
N ALA A 135 48.84 -5.15 -23.83
CA ALA A 135 48.14 -6.42 -23.84
C ALA A 135 48.64 -7.40 -22.76
N THR A 136 47.79 -8.39 -22.46
CA THR A 136 48.05 -9.80 -22.12
C THR A 136 49.24 -10.17 -21.24
N SER A 137 48.98 -10.95 -20.18
CA SER A 137 49.84 -12.08 -19.77
C SER A 137 49.03 -13.17 -19.09
N ALA A 138 49.36 -14.40 -19.46
CA ALA A 138 48.70 -15.65 -19.11
C ALA A 138 49.04 -16.17 -17.69
N ALA A 139 48.34 -17.24 -17.34
CA ALA A 139 48.41 -18.06 -16.13
C ALA A 139 49.81 -18.58 -15.73
N PRO A 140 49.91 -19.27 -14.58
CA PRO A 140 49.96 -20.73 -14.70
C PRO A 140 49.09 -21.50 -13.69
N ALA A 141 48.85 -22.75 -14.07
CA ALA A 141 48.11 -23.79 -13.36
C ALA A 141 48.91 -24.43 -12.22
N SER A 142 48.20 -25.09 -11.29
CA SER A 142 48.71 -26.24 -10.53
C SER A 142 47.55 -27.15 -10.13
N SER A 143 47.79 -28.43 -10.28
CA SER A 143 46.88 -29.56 -10.37
C SER A 143 46.93 -30.47 -9.14
N SER A 144 45.81 -31.13 -8.81
CA SER A 144 45.84 -32.51 -8.32
C SER A 144 44.49 -33.21 -8.56
N ALA A 145 44.56 -34.31 -9.30
CA ALA A 145 43.46 -35.20 -9.64
C ALA A 145 43.40 -36.43 -8.70
N ALA A 146 42.36 -37.24 -8.94
CA ALA A 146 42.06 -38.60 -8.46
C ALA A 146 41.10 -38.67 -7.25
N ALA A 147 40.09 -39.53 -7.21
CA ALA A 147 39.50 -40.45 -8.19
C ALA A 147 38.11 -40.88 -7.67
N SER A 148 37.22 -41.25 -8.60
CA SER A 148 35.90 -41.80 -8.33
C SER A 148 35.96 -43.21 -7.71
N THR A 149 35.03 -43.50 -6.80
CA THR A 149 34.51 -44.86 -6.63
C THR A 149 32.99 -44.81 -6.49
N LEU A 150 32.32 -45.53 -7.38
CA LEU A 150 30.89 -45.78 -7.46
C LEU A 150 30.45 -46.71 -6.33
N LEU A 151 29.27 -46.48 -5.74
CA LEU A 151 28.42 -47.54 -5.20
C LEU A 151 26.95 -47.19 -5.45
N THR A 152 26.36 -48.02 -6.30
CA THR A 152 24.95 -48.18 -6.62
C THR A 152 24.15 -48.70 -5.42
N SER A 153 22.92 -48.21 -5.24
CA SER A 153 21.85 -49.03 -4.66
C SER A 153 20.49 -48.60 -5.18
N THR A 154 19.75 -49.62 -5.59
CA THR A 154 18.49 -49.64 -6.34
C THR A 154 17.26 -49.53 -5.43
N LEU A 155 16.20 -48.96 -6.03
CA LEU A 155 14.75 -48.98 -5.72
C LEU A 155 14.17 -50.30 -5.13
N PRO A 156 12.97 -50.30 -4.48
CA PRO A 156 11.72 -50.23 -5.26
C PRO A 156 10.51 -49.48 -4.67
N SER A 157 9.66 -49.12 -5.63
CA SER A 157 8.29 -48.62 -5.55
C SER A 157 7.32 -49.75 -5.19
N ALA A 158 6.27 -49.44 -4.43
CA ALA A 158 5.06 -50.24 -4.36
C ALA A 158 3.85 -49.32 -4.27
N ALA A 159 3.08 -49.31 -5.35
CA ALA A 159 1.75 -48.73 -5.44
C ALA A 159 0.72 -49.68 -4.82
N THR A 160 -0.24 -49.14 -4.08
CA THR A 160 -1.53 -49.81 -3.89
C THR A 160 -2.66 -48.79 -3.86
N THR A 161 -3.46 -48.84 -4.93
CA THR A 161 -4.82 -48.30 -5.05
C THR A 161 -5.77 -48.88 -4.00
N TYR A 162 -6.61 -48.05 -3.37
CA TYR A 162 -7.94 -48.47 -2.94
C TYR A 162 -8.91 -47.28 -2.88
N SER A 163 -10.12 -47.52 -3.38
CA SER A 163 -11.32 -46.69 -3.30
C SER A 163 -12.51 -47.68 -3.11
N PRO A 164 -13.77 -47.27 -2.88
CA PRO A 164 -14.33 -46.90 -1.58
C PRO A 164 -15.58 -47.75 -1.23
N THR A 165 -16.03 -47.74 0.04
CA THR A 165 -17.45 -47.64 0.48
C THR A 165 -17.60 -48.00 1.96
N ALA A 166 -18.17 -47.10 2.77
CA ALA A 166 -19.09 -47.45 3.85
C ALA A 166 -19.80 -46.20 4.38
N THR A 167 -21.11 -46.22 4.20
CA THR A 167 -22.14 -45.28 4.62
C THR A 167 -22.14 -45.01 6.12
N TYR A 168 -22.22 -43.75 6.54
CA TYR A 168 -22.59 -43.37 7.91
C TYR A 168 -23.90 -42.59 7.91
N SER A 169 -24.84 -43.10 8.71
CA SER A 169 -26.13 -42.50 9.07
C SER A 169 -25.93 -41.58 10.29
N PRO A 170 -26.64 -40.44 10.41
CA PRO A 170 -26.43 -39.51 11.52
C PRO A 170 -27.28 -39.89 12.73
N THR A 171 -26.72 -39.76 13.93
CA THR A 171 -27.50 -39.62 15.17
C THR A 171 -26.94 -38.42 15.93
N ALA A 172 -27.79 -37.40 16.09
CA ALA A 172 -27.50 -36.19 16.81
C ALA A 172 -27.57 -36.43 18.32
N ILE A 173 -26.55 -35.95 19.06
CA ILE A 173 -26.65 -35.75 20.50
C ILE A 173 -26.08 -34.37 20.81
N SER A 174 -26.98 -33.47 21.20
CA SER A 174 -26.68 -32.21 21.87
C SER A 174 -25.97 -32.46 23.19
N THR A 175 -24.79 -31.86 23.37
CA THR A 175 -24.35 -31.39 24.69
C THR A 175 -23.52 -30.12 24.50
N SER A 176 -24.03 -29.03 25.04
CA SER A 176 -23.39 -27.73 25.13
C SER A 176 -22.29 -27.75 26.19
N VAL A 177 -21.04 -27.53 25.77
CA VAL A 177 -19.93 -27.18 26.66
C VAL A 177 -19.35 -25.85 26.17
N ALA A 178 -19.35 -24.87 27.08
CA ALA A 178 -18.76 -23.56 26.88
C ALA A 178 -17.23 -23.69 26.83
N ILE A 179 -16.62 -23.18 25.76
CA ILE A 179 -15.16 -23.10 25.60
C ILE A 179 -14.79 -21.63 25.74
N THR A 180 -14.08 -21.31 26.82
CA THR A 180 -13.40 -20.03 27.00
C THR A 180 -12.20 -19.98 26.06
N THR A 181 -12.31 -19.21 24.98
CA THR A 181 -11.20 -18.89 24.07
C THR A 181 -10.62 -17.53 24.42
N SER A 182 -9.62 -17.52 25.31
CA SER A 182 -8.69 -16.40 25.47
C SER A 182 -7.49 -16.61 24.54
N ALA A 183 -7.61 -16.12 23.31
CA ALA A 183 -6.49 -15.77 22.44
C ALA A 183 -6.71 -14.32 22.00
N PRO A 184 -5.77 -13.39 22.20
CA PRO A 184 -5.95 -12.02 21.75
C PRO A 184 -5.89 -11.99 20.22
N ALA A 185 -7.00 -11.59 19.61
CA ALA A 185 -7.05 -11.22 18.19
C ALA A 185 -6.18 -9.96 17.96
N PRO A 186 -5.51 -9.82 16.80
CA PRO A 186 -4.86 -8.57 16.44
C PRO A 186 -5.90 -7.45 16.37
N SER A 187 -5.67 -6.42 17.17
CA SER A 187 -6.51 -5.23 17.27
C SER A 187 -6.40 -4.41 15.99
N SER A 188 -7.29 -4.62 15.03
CA SER A 188 -7.63 -3.58 14.06
C SER A 188 -8.41 -2.51 14.80
N THR A 189 -7.72 -1.61 15.48
CA THR A 189 -8.34 -0.41 16.04
C THR A 189 -8.65 0.55 14.91
N SER A 190 -9.83 0.38 14.32
CA SER A 190 -10.58 1.48 13.71
C SER A 190 -11.01 2.44 14.83
N GLY A 191 -10.04 3.18 15.36
CA GLY A 191 -10.26 4.28 16.28
C GLY A 191 -10.12 5.57 15.49
N GLY A 192 -11.20 6.34 15.39
CA GLY A 192 -11.13 7.75 15.03
C GLY A 192 -10.31 8.48 16.08
N GLY A 193 -9.00 8.54 15.89
CA GLY A 193 -8.05 9.26 16.70
C GLY A 193 -7.28 10.24 15.82
N SER A 194 -7.14 11.48 16.28
CA SER A 194 -6.35 12.52 15.62
C SER A 194 -5.06 11.97 15.03
N SER A 195 -4.84 12.23 13.75
CA SER A 195 -3.62 11.98 13.00
C SER A 195 -2.42 12.55 13.77
N GLY A 196 -1.67 11.68 14.45
CA GLY A 196 -0.55 12.03 15.33
C GLY A 196 0.70 12.55 14.60
N GLY A 197 0.63 12.71 13.27
CA GLY A 197 1.75 13.17 12.46
C GLY A 197 2.08 14.65 12.70
N PHE A 198 3.37 15.00 12.59
CA PHE A 198 3.88 16.37 12.71
C PHE A 198 3.60 17.25 11.47
N GLY A 199 2.72 16.79 10.57
CA GLY A 199 2.48 17.40 9.27
C GLY A 199 3.69 17.30 8.33
N ASP A 200 3.65 18.06 7.24
CA ASP A 200 4.74 18.10 6.26
C ASP A 200 5.91 18.95 6.78
N SER A 201 6.71 18.35 7.67
CA SER A 201 7.90 18.95 8.26
C SER A 201 9.05 17.93 8.30
N TYR A 202 10.28 18.41 8.50
CA TYR A 202 11.45 17.54 8.58
C TYR A 202 12.25 17.82 9.85
N LYS A 203 12.59 16.76 10.58
CA LYS A 203 13.49 16.77 11.74
C LYS A 203 14.64 15.79 11.49
N VAL A 204 15.88 16.23 11.65
CA VAL A 204 17.02 15.30 11.61
C VAL A 204 17.01 14.47 12.89
N TYR A 205 17.00 13.14 12.73
CA TYR A 205 17.13 12.20 13.84
C TYR A 205 18.51 11.53 13.80
N LEU A 206 19.21 11.55 14.94
CA LEU A 206 20.55 10.96 15.12
C LEU A 206 20.52 9.95 16.27
N GLY A 207 21.50 9.05 16.31
CA GLY A 207 21.60 8.04 17.37
C GLY A 207 20.98 6.72 16.95
N ASP A 208 20.45 5.98 17.93
CA ASP A 208 20.15 4.55 17.81
C ASP A 208 18.69 4.22 17.44
N GLY A 209 17.87 5.22 17.11
CA GLY A 209 16.46 5.00 16.80
C GLY A 209 15.54 4.96 18.03
N THR A 210 16.07 5.03 19.25
CA THR A 210 15.22 4.95 20.45
C THR A 210 14.51 6.28 20.71
N THR A 211 13.34 6.21 21.36
CA THR A 211 12.64 7.42 21.82
C THR A 211 13.48 8.21 22.83
N GLY A 212 14.36 7.54 23.59
CA GLY A 212 15.34 8.19 24.46
C GLY A 212 16.35 9.07 23.70
N ALA A 213 16.68 8.71 22.46
CA ALA A 213 17.48 9.52 21.55
C ALA A 213 16.66 10.60 20.79
N GLY A 214 15.36 10.74 21.08
CA GLY A 214 14.47 11.74 20.51
C GLY A 214 13.80 11.36 19.19
N TRP A 215 13.84 10.06 18.83
CA TRP A 215 13.11 9.49 17.70
C TRP A 215 11.61 9.34 18.01
N PRO A 216 10.73 9.37 17.00
CA PRO A 216 9.29 9.27 17.25
C PRO A 216 8.91 7.87 17.71
N SER A 217 8.00 7.81 18.67
CA SER A 217 7.26 6.60 19.02
C SER A 217 6.25 6.24 17.94
N GLN A 218 5.78 4.98 17.90
CA GLN A 218 4.79 4.54 16.92
C GLN A 218 3.43 5.28 17.09
N SER A 219 3.14 5.81 18.28
CA SER A 219 1.95 6.65 18.53
C SER A 219 2.05 8.06 17.93
N GLU A 220 3.25 8.53 17.59
CA GLU A 220 3.47 9.81 16.89
C GLU A 220 3.45 9.64 15.36
N TRP A 221 3.27 8.41 14.87
CA TRP A 221 3.13 8.18 13.44
C TRP A 221 1.75 8.65 12.97
N THR A 222 1.70 9.14 11.74
CA THR A 222 0.41 9.38 11.06
C THR A 222 -0.34 8.06 10.88
N ASP A 223 -1.66 8.10 10.77
CA ASP A 223 -2.44 6.92 10.40
C ASP A 223 -2.24 6.54 8.93
N TRP A 224 -2.58 5.28 8.59
CA TRP A 224 -2.37 4.70 7.25
C TRP A 224 -3.03 5.52 6.14
N GLU A 225 -4.31 5.85 6.29
CA GLU A 225 -5.07 6.55 5.26
C GLU A 225 -4.53 7.96 5.03
N SER A 226 -4.22 8.69 6.11
CA SER A 226 -3.58 10.01 6.01
C SER A 226 -2.20 9.92 5.34
N MET A 227 -1.39 8.91 5.68
CA MET A 227 -0.07 8.72 5.09
C MET A 227 -0.16 8.41 3.59
N TRP A 228 -1.03 7.49 3.20
CA TRP A 228 -1.25 7.13 1.80
C TRP A 228 -1.73 8.35 1.00
N THR A 229 -2.76 9.03 1.50
CA THR A 229 -3.36 10.21 0.86
C THR A 229 -2.34 11.31 0.64
N ALA A 230 -1.51 11.59 1.65
CA ALA A 230 -0.48 12.62 1.56
C ALA A 230 0.58 12.31 0.49
N ASN A 231 0.86 11.03 0.23
CA ASN A 231 1.88 10.59 -0.73
C ASN A 231 1.34 10.33 -2.14
N MET A 232 0.02 10.19 -2.33
CA MET A 232 -0.59 9.77 -3.60
C MET A 232 -0.18 10.65 -4.80
N ALA A 233 -0.13 11.97 -4.59
CA ALA A 233 0.28 12.92 -5.63
C ALA A 233 1.72 12.70 -6.14
N TYR A 234 2.59 12.09 -5.33
CA TYR A 234 3.95 11.72 -5.73
C TYR A 234 3.99 10.34 -6.36
N ILE A 235 3.28 9.39 -5.77
CA ILE A 235 3.19 8.01 -6.28
C ILE A 235 2.71 8.02 -7.74
N SER A 236 1.68 8.80 -8.06
CA SER A 236 1.14 8.85 -9.42
C SER A 236 2.14 9.37 -10.46
N ILE A 237 3.00 10.32 -10.10
CA ILE A 237 3.98 10.94 -11.03
C ILE A 237 5.42 10.43 -10.87
N SER A 238 5.62 9.45 -9.98
CA SER A 238 6.94 9.04 -9.52
C SER A 238 7.84 8.51 -10.63
N CYS A 239 7.29 7.87 -11.66
CA CYS A 239 8.10 7.33 -12.75
C CYS A 239 8.72 8.38 -13.68
N THR A 240 8.24 9.62 -13.64
CA THR A 240 8.85 10.74 -14.37
C THR A 240 10.32 10.91 -14.01
N GLN A 241 10.70 10.65 -12.75
CA GLN A 241 12.10 10.77 -12.30
C GLN A 241 13.04 9.77 -13.03
N PHE A 242 12.49 8.70 -13.58
CA PHE A 242 13.22 7.66 -14.30
C PHE A 242 13.04 7.76 -15.83
N GLY A 243 12.32 8.77 -16.31
CA GLY A 243 11.98 8.90 -17.73
C GLY A 243 10.94 7.89 -18.21
N GLU A 244 10.20 7.26 -17.29
CA GLU A 244 9.24 6.21 -17.57
C GLU A 244 7.79 6.70 -17.52
N PRO A 245 6.84 6.00 -18.15
CA PRO A 245 5.42 6.28 -18.00
C PRO A 245 5.00 6.26 -16.52
N ASN A 246 4.30 7.32 -16.11
CA ASN A 246 3.72 7.46 -14.77
C ASN A 246 2.70 6.36 -14.46
N ASN A 247 2.46 6.14 -13.17
CA ASN A 247 1.46 5.17 -12.73
C ASN A 247 0.08 5.65 -13.20
N SER A 248 -0.73 4.72 -13.71
CA SER A 248 -2.16 4.93 -13.82
C SER A 248 -2.82 4.95 -12.44
N ASP A 249 -4.06 5.43 -12.37
CA ASP A 249 -4.87 5.39 -11.14
C ASP A 249 -5.04 3.95 -10.64
N GLN A 250 -5.23 3.00 -11.57
CA GLN A 250 -5.34 1.58 -11.23
C GLN A 250 -4.04 1.02 -10.65
N GLU A 251 -2.89 1.31 -11.24
CA GLU A 251 -1.60 0.85 -10.71
C GLU A 251 -1.31 1.45 -9.34
N SER A 252 -1.69 2.72 -9.11
CA SER A 252 -1.56 3.34 -7.80
C SER A 252 -2.47 2.68 -6.76
N ALA A 253 -3.70 2.30 -7.14
CA ALA A 253 -4.59 1.53 -6.28
C ALA A 253 -4.05 0.11 -6.02
N ASP A 254 -3.51 -0.55 -7.03
CA ASP A 254 -2.88 -1.88 -6.91
C ASP A 254 -1.68 -1.84 -5.96
N VAL A 255 -0.89 -0.75 -5.96
CA VAL A 255 0.19 -0.52 -4.99
C VAL A 255 -0.36 -0.44 -3.57
N LYS A 256 -1.46 0.31 -3.34
CA LYS A 256 -2.09 0.40 -2.00
C LYS A 256 -2.51 -0.98 -1.52
N SER A 257 -3.26 -1.71 -2.34
CA SER A 257 -3.77 -3.04 -2.02
C SER A 257 -2.65 -4.05 -1.81
N ALA A 258 -1.56 -3.98 -2.59
CA ALA A 258 -0.38 -4.82 -2.40
C ALA A 258 0.27 -4.57 -1.02
N ILE A 259 0.44 -3.30 -0.63
CA ILE A 259 0.99 -2.95 0.69
C ILE A 259 0.09 -3.49 1.81
N GLU A 260 -1.22 -3.24 1.75
CA GLU A 260 -2.17 -3.72 2.76
C GLU A 260 -2.17 -5.26 2.88
N SER A 261 -2.14 -5.96 1.74
CA SER A 261 -2.12 -7.42 1.70
C SER A 261 -0.82 -7.99 2.27
N VAL A 262 0.33 -7.43 1.89
CA VAL A 262 1.64 -7.89 2.37
C VAL A 262 1.83 -7.55 3.84
N ALA A 263 1.44 -6.35 4.28
CA ALA A 263 1.43 -5.95 5.69
C ALA A 263 0.65 -6.96 6.54
N PHE A 264 -0.57 -7.30 6.13
CA PHE A 264 -1.40 -8.29 6.81
C PHE A 264 -0.70 -9.66 6.91
N SER A 265 -0.14 -10.15 5.79
CA SER A 265 0.49 -11.49 5.75
C SER A 265 1.80 -11.58 6.52
N THR A 266 2.54 -10.48 6.64
CA THR A 266 3.86 -10.42 7.26
C THR A 266 3.84 -9.93 8.70
N SER A 267 2.73 -9.30 9.12
CA SER A 267 2.59 -8.55 10.36
C SER A 267 3.54 -7.34 10.47
N ILE A 268 3.99 -6.80 9.34
CA ILE A 268 4.72 -5.54 9.26
C ILE A 268 3.70 -4.41 9.13
N ASP A 269 3.90 -3.31 9.86
CA ASP A 269 3.06 -2.12 9.76
C ASP A 269 3.09 -1.54 8.32
N GLU A 270 1.92 -1.40 7.71
CA GLU A 270 1.75 -0.92 6.33
C GLU A 270 2.38 0.46 6.09
N ARG A 271 2.41 1.32 7.12
CA ARG A 271 3.06 2.63 7.05
C ARG A 271 4.56 2.51 6.88
N PHE A 272 5.17 1.49 7.49
CA PHE A 272 6.60 1.22 7.34
C PHE A 272 6.94 0.69 5.95
N ILE A 273 6.12 -0.20 5.39
CA ILE A 273 6.28 -0.66 4.00
C ILE A 273 6.19 0.53 3.04
N LEU A 274 5.19 1.40 3.20
CA LEU A 274 5.05 2.62 2.40
C LEU A 274 6.25 3.55 2.58
N ALA A 275 6.74 3.78 3.80
CA ALA A 275 7.91 4.63 4.06
C ALA A 275 9.15 4.15 3.31
N ILE A 276 9.40 2.83 3.31
CA ILE A 276 10.52 2.21 2.59
C ILE A 276 10.31 2.31 1.08
N MET A 277 9.14 1.96 0.55
CA MET A 277 8.84 2.13 -0.88
C MET A 277 9.02 3.60 -1.35
N MET A 278 8.59 4.55 -0.52
CA MET A 278 8.80 5.98 -0.77
C MET A 278 10.26 6.39 -0.61
N GLN A 279 11.10 5.64 0.09
CA GLN A 279 12.53 5.88 0.10
C GLN A 279 13.21 5.32 -1.16
N GLU A 280 12.78 4.15 -1.62
CA GLU A 280 13.40 3.43 -2.74
C GLU A 280 13.02 3.99 -4.12
N SER A 281 11.73 4.13 -4.42
CA SER A 281 11.27 4.45 -5.77
C SER A 281 10.27 5.59 -5.86
N LYS A 282 9.83 6.10 -4.70
CA LYS A 282 8.74 7.09 -4.58
C LYS A 282 7.39 6.52 -5.07
N GLY A 283 7.28 5.20 -5.18
CA GLY A 283 6.09 4.49 -5.65
C GLY A 283 6.05 4.21 -7.15
N CYS A 284 7.16 4.34 -7.88
CA CYS A 284 7.16 4.07 -9.33
C CYS A 284 7.10 2.57 -9.61
N VAL A 285 6.00 2.09 -10.22
CA VAL A 285 5.87 0.66 -10.56
C VAL A 285 6.85 0.21 -11.64
N ARG A 286 7.44 1.15 -12.38
CA ARG A 286 8.48 0.94 -13.40
C ARG A 286 9.85 1.42 -12.94
N ALA A 287 10.12 1.45 -11.64
CA ALA A 287 11.43 1.79 -11.11
C ALA A 287 12.49 0.91 -11.80
N PRO A 288 13.51 1.51 -12.45
CA PRO A 288 14.52 0.76 -13.17
C PRO A 288 15.20 -0.25 -12.25
N THR A 289 15.39 -1.46 -12.77
CA THR A 289 16.20 -2.46 -12.07
C THR A 289 17.65 -2.00 -12.06
N THR A 290 18.23 -1.83 -10.88
CA THR A 290 19.66 -1.52 -10.75
C THR A 290 20.49 -2.80 -10.70
N ASN A 291 21.71 -2.76 -11.25
CA ASN A 291 22.63 -3.90 -11.20
C ASN A 291 24.08 -3.43 -11.06
N TYR A 292 24.65 -3.64 -9.87
CA TYR A 292 26.06 -3.38 -9.57
C TYR A 292 26.72 -4.63 -8.95
N GLY A 293 26.40 -5.81 -9.49
CA GLY A 293 26.84 -7.11 -8.97
C GLY A 293 25.74 -7.87 -8.20
N VAL A 294 24.66 -7.16 -7.83
CA VAL A 294 23.39 -7.69 -7.33
C VAL A 294 22.29 -6.95 -8.08
N THR A 295 21.22 -7.66 -8.44
CA THR A 295 20.07 -7.06 -9.13
C THR A 295 19.08 -6.55 -8.09
N ASN A 296 18.66 -5.29 -8.17
CA ASN A 296 17.67 -4.73 -7.24
C ASN A 296 16.49 -4.18 -8.05
N PRO A 297 15.41 -4.96 -8.28
CA PRO A 297 14.30 -4.54 -9.11
C PRO A 297 13.16 -3.91 -8.31
N GLY A 298 12.33 -3.18 -9.04
CA GLY A 298 10.96 -2.87 -8.63
C GLY A 298 10.80 -1.79 -7.56
N LEU A 299 9.58 -1.70 -7.04
CA LEU A 299 9.11 -0.63 -6.13
C LEU A 299 9.96 -0.45 -4.88
N MET A 300 10.49 -1.55 -4.34
CA MET A 300 11.29 -1.55 -3.11
C MET A 300 12.78 -1.84 -3.38
N GLN A 301 13.22 -1.90 -4.65
CA GLN A 301 14.62 -2.20 -5.01
C GLN A 301 15.17 -3.42 -4.26
N SER A 302 14.43 -4.53 -4.30
CA SER A 302 14.67 -5.70 -3.46
C SER A 302 15.87 -6.53 -3.93
N HIS A 303 16.73 -6.98 -3.02
CA HIS A 303 17.92 -7.77 -3.36
C HIS A 303 17.56 -9.06 -4.12
N ASP A 304 17.97 -9.17 -5.39
CA ASP A 304 17.60 -10.22 -6.35
C ASP A 304 16.10 -10.54 -6.35
N GLY A 305 15.27 -9.49 -6.32
CA GLY A 305 13.82 -9.58 -6.44
C GLY A 305 13.36 -10.23 -7.75
N ALA A 306 12.23 -10.93 -7.69
CA ALA A 306 11.58 -11.51 -8.86
C ALA A 306 10.63 -10.51 -9.54
N GLY A 307 9.97 -9.65 -8.76
CA GLY A 307 8.98 -8.70 -9.28
C GLY A 307 9.64 -7.52 -9.98
N SER A 308 9.22 -7.22 -11.21
CA SER A 308 9.66 -6.01 -11.91
C SER A 308 8.80 -5.71 -13.15
N CYS A 309 8.46 -4.43 -13.32
CA CYS A 309 7.94 -3.91 -14.59
C CYS A 309 8.99 -3.12 -15.38
N ASN A 310 10.27 -3.15 -14.96
CA ASN A 310 11.37 -2.49 -15.68
C ASN A 310 12.69 -3.23 -15.46
N ASN A 311 12.77 -4.47 -15.95
CA ASN A 311 13.98 -5.31 -15.95
C ASN A 311 14.44 -5.57 -17.39
N GLY A 312 14.97 -4.53 -18.04
CA GLY A 312 15.42 -4.55 -19.44
C GLY A 312 14.35 -4.22 -20.48
N ALA A 313 13.08 -4.49 -20.19
CA ALA A 313 11.93 -4.01 -20.95
C ALA A 313 10.86 -3.44 -20.02
N VAL A 314 10.30 -2.29 -20.40
CA VAL A 314 9.27 -1.60 -19.62
C VAL A 314 7.91 -2.24 -19.89
N GLN A 315 7.24 -2.69 -18.83
CA GLN A 315 5.86 -3.16 -18.87
C GLN A 315 4.91 -1.99 -18.57
N ASN A 316 3.97 -1.74 -19.48
CA ASN A 316 2.97 -0.70 -19.33
C ASN A 316 1.63 -1.13 -19.97
N PRO A 317 0.56 -1.35 -19.19
CA PRO A 317 0.50 -1.26 -17.73
C PRO A 317 1.34 -2.35 -17.03
N CYS A 318 1.78 -2.05 -15.81
CA CYS A 318 2.40 -2.98 -14.89
C CYS A 318 1.31 -3.87 -14.27
N PRO A 319 1.38 -5.21 -14.42
CA PRO A 319 0.38 -6.10 -13.85
C PRO A 319 0.30 -6.01 -12.32
N SER A 320 -0.90 -6.08 -11.74
CA SER A 320 -1.10 -6.07 -10.29
C SER A 320 -0.36 -7.21 -9.57
N SER A 321 -0.15 -8.35 -10.25
CA SER A 321 0.66 -9.45 -9.74
C SER A 321 2.15 -9.09 -9.62
N GLU A 322 2.70 -8.34 -10.59
CA GLU A 322 4.09 -7.85 -10.52
C GLU A 322 4.22 -6.79 -9.42
N ILE A 323 3.23 -5.90 -9.29
CA ILE A 323 3.16 -4.91 -8.20
C ILE A 323 3.18 -5.61 -6.83
N THR A 324 2.34 -6.62 -6.66
CA THR A 324 2.29 -7.42 -5.44
C THR A 324 3.60 -8.16 -5.18
N GLN A 325 4.22 -8.72 -6.22
CA GLN A 325 5.51 -9.40 -6.10
C GLN A 325 6.63 -8.44 -5.68
N MET A 326 6.69 -7.22 -6.25
CA MET A 326 7.68 -6.21 -5.88
C MET A 326 7.61 -5.83 -4.40
N ILE A 327 6.40 -5.65 -3.85
CA ILE A 327 6.19 -5.38 -2.42
C ILE A 327 6.50 -6.62 -1.57
N THR A 328 6.11 -7.81 -2.03
CA THR A 328 6.41 -9.08 -1.36
C THR A 328 7.91 -9.28 -1.22
N ASP A 329 8.68 -9.15 -2.31
CA ASP A 329 10.13 -9.31 -2.30
C ASP A 329 10.80 -8.35 -1.30
N GLY A 330 10.32 -7.10 -1.23
CA GLY A 330 10.88 -6.11 -0.31
C GLY A 330 10.53 -6.39 1.15
N ALA A 331 9.32 -6.88 1.43
CA ALA A 331 8.86 -7.15 2.79
C ALA A 331 9.35 -8.50 3.34
N THR A 332 9.33 -9.54 2.51
CA THR A 332 9.65 -10.92 2.92
C THR A 332 11.05 -11.36 2.55
N GLY A 333 11.76 -10.58 1.73
CA GLY A 333 13.07 -10.94 1.22
C GLY A 333 12.98 -11.97 0.10
N THR A 334 14.15 -12.34 -0.39
CA THR A 334 14.34 -13.29 -1.48
C THR A 334 15.22 -14.44 -1.00
N ALA A 335 15.58 -15.35 -1.90
CA ALA A 335 16.55 -16.39 -1.59
C ALA A 335 17.99 -15.85 -1.38
N ALA A 336 18.29 -14.65 -1.90
CA ALA A 336 19.63 -14.09 -1.91
C ALA A 336 19.81 -12.90 -0.94
N GLY A 337 18.72 -12.28 -0.48
CA GLY A 337 18.81 -11.16 0.43
C GLY A 337 17.57 -10.96 1.29
N ASP A 338 17.78 -10.23 2.38
CA ASP A 338 16.78 -9.97 3.40
C ASP A 338 15.73 -8.96 2.95
N GLY A 339 14.49 -9.18 3.38
CA GLY A 339 13.43 -8.20 3.34
C GLY A 339 13.27 -7.53 4.70
N LEU A 340 12.27 -6.66 4.79
CA LEU A 340 11.96 -5.94 6.02
C LEU A 340 11.73 -6.86 7.22
N LYS A 341 11.10 -8.03 7.03
CA LYS A 341 10.84 -8.99 8.12
C LYS A 341 12.15 -9.48 8.77
N GLN A 342 13.14 -9.81 7.95
CA GLN A 342 14.45 -10.24 8.40
C GLN A 342 15.20 -9.06 9.03
N CYS A 343 15.21 -7.90 8.38
CA CYS A 343 15.84 -6.68 8.91
C CYS A 343 15.31 -6.30 10.31
N MET A 344 14.00 -6.44 10.54
CA MET A 344 13.37 -6.23 11.84
C MET A 344 13.88 -7.25 12.86
N SER A 345 13.89 -8.54 12.52
CA SER A 345 14.45 -9.58 13.39
C SER A 345 15.94 -9.36 13.71
N GLU A 346 16.73 -8.91 12.74
CA GLU A 346 18.16 -8.64 12.90
C GLU A 346 18.45 -7.42 13.77
N SER A 347 17.51 -6.47 13.84
CA SER A 347 17.63 -5.29 14.70
C SER A 347 17.76 -5.64 16.18
N LYS A 348 17.20 -6.80 16.59
CA LYS A 348 17.09 -7.29 17.98
C LYS A 348 16.41 -6.33 18.95
N ALA A 349 15.80 -5.26 18.46
CA ALA A 349 15.04 -4.33 19.28
C ALA A 349 13.65 -4.88 19.54
N THR A 350 13.09 -4.53 20.70
CA THR A 350 11.72 -4.89 21.10
C THR A 350 10.86 -3.65 21.34
N ASP A 351 11.36 -2.49 20.92
CA ASP A 351 10.70 -1.19 20.97
C ASP A 351 10.63 -0.60 19.55
N VAL A 352 10.10 0.61 19.40
CA VAL A 352 9.95 1.27 18.09
C VAL A 352 11.26 1.40 17.31
N SER A 353 12.42 1.35 17.98
CA SER A 353 13.71 1.41 17.30
C SER A 353 13.94 0.22 16.36
N GLU A 354 13.18 -0.88 16.50
CA GLU A 354 13.16 -2.00 15.56
C GLU A 354 12.93 -1.52 14.12
N TYR A 355 11.97 -0.62 13.89
CA TYR A 355 11.66 -0.12 12.54
C TYR A 355 12.80 0.75 11.97
N TYR A 356 13.38 1.63 12.78
CA TYR A 356 14.45 2.52 12.31
C TYR A 356 15.77 1.78 12.10
N LYS A 357 16.07 0.81 12.96
CA LYS A 357 17.20 -0.12 12.77
C LYS A 357 16.97 -1.01 11.56
N ALA A 358 15.77 -1.55 11.38
CA ALA A 358 15.42 -2.33 10.20
C ALA A 358 15.57 -1.51 8.91
N ALA A 359 15.13 -0.25 8.89
CA ALA A 359 15.35 0.65 7.77
C ALA A 359 16.85 0.80 7.46
N ARG A 360 17.67 0.94 8.51
CA ARG A 360 19.12 1.03 8.34
C ARG A 360 19.74 -0.26 7.81
N ILE A 361 19.29 -1.41 8.31
CA ILE A 361 19.74 -2.74 7.85
C ILE A 361 19.31 -2.95 6.40
N TYR A 362 18.08 -2.61 6.03
CA TYR A 362 17.58 -2.69 4.66
C TYR A 362 18.46 -1.89 3.69
N ASN A 363 18.84 -0.67 4.07
CA ASN A 363 19.66 0.21 3.24
C ASN A 363 21.13 -0.22 3.13
N SER A 364 21.69 -0.88 4.13
CA SER A 364 23.15 -1.02 4.27
C SER A 364 23.64 -2.41 4.70
N GLY A 365 22.73 -3.35 4.86
CA GLY A 365 22.97 -4.71 5.35
C GLY A 365 23.29 -4.80 6.86
N SER A 366 23.45 -3.68 7.58
CA SER A 366 23.79 -3.71 9.01
C SER A 366 23.59 -2.38 9.72
N VAL A 367 23.52 -2.42 11.05
CA VAL A 367 23.77 -1.23 11.89
C VAL A 367 25.27 -1.14 12.16
N ALA A 368 25.84 0.06 12.09
CA ALA A 368 27.25 0.29 12.38
C ALA A 368 27.61 -0.13 13.82
N ALA A 369 28.88 -0.46 14.08
CA ALA A 369 29.35 -0.89 15.39
C ALA A 369 29.12 0.14 16.52
N SER A 370 28.96 1.42 16.18
CA SER A 370 28.58 2.47 17.12
C SER A 370 27.14 2.35 17.63
N GLY A 371 26.28 1.60 16.94
CA GLY A 371 24.84 1.53 17.19
C GLY A 371 24.05 2.70 16.59
N ASN A 372 24.74 3.71 16.06
CA ASN A 372 24.11 4.89 15.48
C ASN A 372 23.64 4.63 14.05
N LEU A 373 22.42 5.06 13.73
CA LEU A 373 21.79 4.85 12.44
C LEU A 373 22.32 5.77 11.35
N GLN A 374 22.97 6.87 11.72
CA GLN A 374 23.64 7.77 10.78
C GLN A 374 25.08 7.39 10.47
N ASP A 375 25.66 6.34 11.06
CA ASP A 375 27.08 5.99 10.85
C ASP A 375 27.22 4.86 9.81
N GLY A 376 28.41 4.62 9.25
CA GLY A 376 28.67 3.51 8.32
C GLY A 376 28.81 3.96 6.86
N ILE A 377 28.59 3.04 5.91
CA ILE A 377 28.99 3.22 4.49
C ILE A 377 27.84 3.57 3.52
N ALA A 378 26.61 3.65 4.02
CA ALA A 378 25.42 3.89 3.20
C ALA A 378 24.79 5.25 3.51
N THR A 379 23.69 5.58 2.83
CA THR A 379 22.98 6.86 2.94
C THR A 379 22.70 7.22 4.41
N HIS A 380 23.48 8.16 4.94
CA HIS A 380 23.49 8.51 6.35
C HIS A 380 22.14 9.02 6.86
N CYS A 381 21.34 9.65 6.00
CA CYS A 381 20.01 10.16 6.31
C CYS A 381 18.89 9.11 6.24
N TYR A 382 19.14 7.89 5.78
CA TYR A 382 18.08 6.94 5.40
C TYR A 382 17.07 6.65 6.52
N ALA A 383 17.55 6.29 7.71
CA ALA A 383 16.67 6.01 8.84
C ALA A 383 15.93 7.28 9.31
N SER A 384 16.60 8.45 9.28
CA SER A 384 15.98 9.73 9.61
C SER A 384 14.86 10.08 8.63
N ASP A 385 15.07 9.89 7.32
CA ASP A 385 14.05 10.11 6.29
C ASP A 385 12.84 9.20 6.52
N VAL A 386 13.07 7.92 6.83
CA VAL A 386 12.00 6.95 7.13
C VAL A 386 11.20 7.39 8.36
N ALA A 387 11.86 7.81 9.44
CA ALA A 387 11.17 8.34 10.62
C ALA A 387 10.29 9.55 10.29
N ASN A 388 10.79 10.48 9.47
CA ASN A 388 10.01 11.63 9.04
C ASN A 388 8.78 11.24 8.20
N ARG A 389 8.93 10.28 7.28
CA ARG A 389 7.80 9.77 6.46
C ARG A 389 6.69 9.19 7.33
N LEU A 390 7.08 8.40 8.33
CA LEU A 390 6.15 7.80 9.30
C LEU A 390 5.40 8.86 10.11
N THR A 391 5.98 10.04 10.28
CA THR A 391 5.35 11.18 10.97
C THR A 391 4.67 12.19 10.03
N GLY A 392 4.55 11.89 8.73
CA GLY A 392 3.79 12.71 7.77
C GLY A 392 4.61 13.61 6.84
N TRP A 393 5.94 13.48 6.80
CA TRP A 393 6.78 14.21 5.86
C TRP A 393 6.59 13.75 4.41
N VAL A 394 6.33 14.70 3.50
CA VAL A 394 6.15 14.41 2.07
C VAL A 394 6.94 15.37 1.17
N LYS A 395 6.80 16.69 1.37
CA LYS A 395 7.33 17.73 0.46
C LYS A 395 8.33 18.67 1.08
N ALA A 396 8.30 18.84 2.41
CA ALA A 396 9.21 19.77 3.08
C ALA A 396 10.66 19.48 2.69
N ALA A 397 11.48 20.53 2.57
CA ALA A 397 12.89 20.31 2.27
C ALA A 397 13.53 19.47 3.36
N THR A 398 14.31 18.46 2.97
CA THR A 398 15.11 17.71 3.96
C THR A 398 16.13 18.65 4.59
N ALA A 399 16.26 18.57 5.92
CA ALA A 399 17.31 19.25 6.65
C ALA A 399 18.54 18.35 6.90
N CYS A 400 18.49 17.09 6.48
CA CYS A 400 19.59 16.16 6.65
C CYS A 400 20.63 16.37 5.55
N THR A 401 21.83 16.79 5.96
CA THR A 401 22.96 17.11 5.09
C THR A 401 24.15 16.18 5.32
N LEU A 402 23.88 15.02 5.94
CA LEU A 402 24.89 14.00 6.19
C LEU A 402 25.26 13.35 4.85
N GLY A 403 26.50 13.54 4.42
CA GLY A 403 27.05 13.01 3.17
C GLY A 403 27.68 11.65 3.34
#